data_AF-V5I7K6-F1
#
_entry.id   AF-V5I7K6-F1
#
_cell.length_a   1.000
_cell.length_b   1.000
_cell.length_c   1.000
_cell.angle_alpha   90.00
_cell.angle_beta   90.00
_cell.angle_gamma   90.00
#
_symmetry.space_group_name_H-M   'P 1'
#
loop_
_entity.id
_entity.type
_entity.pdbx_description
1 polymer ?
#
loop_
_entity_poly.entity_id
_entity_poly.type
_entity_poly.pdbx_seq_one_letter_code
_entity_poly.pdbx_strand_id
1 'polypeptide(L)'
;VTEKPSKYVRKNISHQLRSHPAVANLADTTGKSLFSTNAEQGPLGSDPHAVRDALLSFVCHKSGLPCESPLNCIKRQNVVGIFAYTDWVNYQKWRNTYWKRYCLLKSYGLIRHIVQQMLHMVSNNGPYLVLYSGHDHTLEQLATALGLHNDPFLLRYAARIIFEVYQDNRESNNAKGIYFRLLSNGKDVTK
;
A
#
# COMPACT_ATOMS: atom_id res chain seq x y z
N VAL A 1 -1.44 -17.15 14.40
CA VAL A 1 -2.71 -16.38 14.35
C VAL A 1 -3.02 -15.80 12.96
N THR A 2 -2.04 -15.25 12.23
CA THR A 2 -2.27 -14.60 10.91
C THR A 2 -2.40 -15.54 9.70
N GLU A 3 -2.04 -16.82 9.85
CA GLU A 3 -1.96 -17.77 8.72
C GLU A 3 -3.32 -18.04 8.06
N LYS A 4 -4.38 -18.30 8.84
CA LYS A 4 -5.72 -18.58 8.31
C LYS A 4 -6.27 -17.40 7.49
N PRO A 5 -6.30 -16.14 8.00
CA PRO A 5 -6.69 -14.98 7.21
C PRO A 5 -5.83 -14.78 5.95
N SER A 6 -4.51 -14.92 6.08
CA SER A 6 -3.57 -14.77 4.96
C SER A 6 -3.84 -15.77 3.83
N LYS A 7 -4.04 -17.05 4.17
CA LYS A 7 -4.36 -18.11 3.20
C LYS A 7 -5.67 -17.84 2.46
N TYR A 8 -6.70 -17.36 3.17
CA TYR A 8 -7.98 -17.02 2.55
C TYR A 8 -7.85 -15.86 1.55
N VAL A 9 -7.15 -14.79 1.95
CA VAL A 9 -6.92 -13.63 1.09
C VAL A 9 -6.11 -14.03 -0.16
N ARG A 10 -5.03 -14.80 0.00
CA ARG A 10 -4.23 -15.30 -1.11
C ARG A 10 -5.06 -16.14 -2.09
N LYS A 11 -5.92 -17.03 -1.56
CA LYS A 11 -6.82 -17.83 -2.40
C LYS A 11 -7.81 -16.95 -3.18
N ASN A 12 -8.34 -15.90 -2.55
CA ASN A 12 -9.26 -14.97 -3.20
C ASN A 12 -8.55 -14.18 -4.32
N ILE A 13 -7.36 -13.61 -4.05
CA ILE A 13 -6.56 -12.90 -5.07
C ILE A 13 -6.20 -13.82 -6.25
N SER A 14 -5.80 -15.06 -5.96
CA SER A 14 -5.50 -16.03 -7.02
C SER A 14 -6.74 -16.36 -7.86
N HIS A 15 -7.91 -16.50 -7.23
CA HIS A 15 -9.17 -16.70 -7.94
C HIS A 15 -9.53 -15.48 -8.81
N GLN A 16 -9.34 -14.27 -8.30
CA GLN A 16 -9.57 -13.02 -9.05
C GLN A 16 -8.70 -12.93 -10.30
N LEU A 17 -7.42 -13.32 -10.23
CA LEU A 17 -6.57 -13.31 -11.42
C LEU A 17 -7.03 -14.35 -12.45
N ARG A 18 -7.42 -15.55 -12.00
CA ARG A 18 -7.93 -16.62 -12.88
C ARG A 18 -9.23 -16.23 -13.58
N SER A 19 -10.07 -15.39 -12.96
CA SER A 19 -11.29 -14.88 -13.60
C SER A 19 -11.03 -13.76 -14.62
N HIS A 20 -9.78 -13.28 -14.75
CA HIS A 20 -9.39 -12.23 -15.70
C HIS A 20 -8.24 -12.72 -16.60
N PRO A 21 -8.49 -13.69 -17.51
CA PRO A 21 -7.44 -14.30 -18.32
C PRO A 21 -6.70 -13.30 -19.22
N ALA A 22 -7.39 -12.27 -19.71
CA ALA A 22 -6.77 -11.19 -20.48
C ALA A 22 -5.73 -10.41 -19.66
N VAL A 23 -5.99 -10.19 -18.37
CA VAL A 23 -5.03 -9.51 -17.48
C VAL A 23 -3.87 -10.43 -17.11
N ALA A 24 -4.14 -11.71 -16.86
CA ALA A 24 -3.08 -12.69 -16.62
C ALA A 24 -2.11 -12.76 -17.82
N ASN A 25 -2.63 -12.78 -19.03
CA ASN A 25 -1.81 -12.73 -20.26
C ASN A 25 -1.08 -11.39 -20.40
N LEU A 26 -1.73 -10.27 -20.07
CA LEU A 26 -1.10 -8.95 -20.07
C LEU A 26 0.08 -8.89 -19.10
N ALA A 27 -0.08 -9.41 -17.89
CA ALA A 27 0.97 -9.47 -16.88
C ALA A 27 2.13 -10.32 -17.37
N ASP A 28 1.86 -11.55 -17.80
CA ASP A 28 2.89 -12.49 -18.31
C ASP A 28 3.70 -11.90 -19.46
N THR A 29 3.04 -11.37 -20.49
CA THR A 29 3.71 -10.77 -21.65
C THR A 29 4.51 -9.53 -21.29
N THR A 30 3.96 -8.66 -20.44
CA THR A 30 4.67 -7.44 -19.99
C THR A 30 5.84 -7.80 -19.08
N GLY A 31 5.67 -8.79 -18.21
CA GLY A 31 6.70 -9.26 -17.28
C GLY A 31 7.89 -9.91 -17.96
N LYS A 32 7.67 -10.66 -19.05
CA LYS A 32 8.75 -11.22 -19.88
C LYS A 32 9.68 -10.15 -20.46
N SER A 33 9.16 -8.96 -20.77
CA SER A 33 9.95 -7.82 -21.25
C SER A 33 10.61 -7.02 -20.11
N LEU A 34 10.22 -7.23 -18.85
CA LEU A 34 10.75 -6.50 -17.69
C LEU A 34 11.79 -7.29 -16.90
N PHE A 35 11.58 -8.60 -16.77
CA PHE A 35 12.39 -9.47 -15.93
C PHE A 35 13.24 -10.40 -16.78
N SER A 36 14.52 -10.51 -16.44
CA SER A 36 15.41 -11.48 -17.10
C SER A 36 14.98 -12.91 -16.78
N THR A 37 15.01 -13.78 -17.79
CA THR A 37 14.68 -15.22 -17.68
C THR A 37 15.56 -15.99 -16.70
N ASN A 38 16.71 -15.42 -16.32
CA ASN A 38 17.71 -16.04 -15.46
C ASN A 38 17.62 -15.56 -13.99
N ALA A 39 16.62 -14.73 -13.65
CA ALA A 39 16.41 -14.33 -12.27
C ALA A 39 15.95 -15.54 -11.45
N GLU A 40 16.66 -15.84 -10.37
CA GLU A 40 16.45 -17.00 -9.47
C GLU A 40 15.07 -17.03 -8.77
N GLN A 41 14.19 -16.06 -9.06
CA GLN A 41 12.97 -15.78 -8.30
C GLN A 41 11.70 -16.19 -9.04
N GLY A 42 11.58 -17.42 -9.56
CA GLY A 42 10.31 -17.95 -10.10
C GLY A 42 9.61 -17.05 -11.15
N PRO A 43 8.33 -17.28 -11.48
CA PRO A 43 7.66 -16.50 -12.52
C PRO A 43 7.10 -15.17 -11.97
N LEU A 44 7.95 -14.30 -11.43
CA LEU A 44 7.59 -12.90 -11.09
C LEU A 44 6.92 -12.18 -12.26
N GLY A 45 7.30 -12.53 -13.49
CA GLY A 45 6.71 -11.98 -14.72
C GLY A 45 5.22 -12.24 -14.88
N SER A 46 4.63 -13.22 -14.17
CA SER A 46 3.20 -13.51 -14.24
C SER A 46 2.38 -12.89 -13.10
N ASP A 47 3.02 -12.29 -12.09
CA ASP A 47 2.35 -11.60 -11.00
C ASP A 47 2.10 -10.12 -11.38
N PRO A 48 0.83 -9.70 -11.53
CA PRO A 48 0.51 -8.30 -11.85
C PRO A 48 1.05 -7.29 -10.83
N HIS A 49 1.23 -7.68 -9.56
CA HIS A 49 1.79 -6.80 -8.53
C HIS A 49 3.30 -6.58 -8.73
N ALA A 50 4.05 -7.64 -9.04
CA ALA A 50 5.48 -7.53 -9.37
C ALA A 50 5.69 -6.71 -10.66
N VAL A 51 4.89 -6.98 -11.69
CA VAL A 51 4.92 -6.21 -12.96
C VAL A 51 4.62 -4.74 -12.72
N ARG A 52 3.63 -4.40 -11.88
CA ARG A 52 3.35 -3.02 -11.48
C ARG A 52 4.55 -2.35 -10.84
N ASP A 53 5.21 -3.02 -9.90
CA ASP A 53 6.35 -2.44 -9.17
C ASP A 53 7.52 -2.12 -10.11
N ALA A 54 7.84 -3.04 -11.03
CA ALA A 54 8.83 -2.80 -12.06
C ALA A 54 8.44 -1.61 -12.98
N LEU A 55 7.17 -1.54 -13.42
CA LEU A 55 6.68 -0.43 -14.24
C LEU A 55 6.68 0.93 -13.52
N LEU A 56 6.44 0.94 -12.19
CA LEU A 56 6.49 2.15 -11.37
C LEU A 56 7.87 2.82 -11.45
N SER A 57 8.95 2.05 -11.50
CA SER A 57 10.30 2.61 -11.68
C SER A 57 10.41 3.42 -12.98
N PHE A 58 9.88 2.92 -14.10
CA PHE A 58 9.94 3.67 -15.36
C PHE A 58 9.07 4.93 -15.32
N VAL A 59 7.83 4.80 -14.81
CA VAL A 59 6.87 5.90 -14.73
C VAL A 59 7.38 7.03 -13.83
N CYS A 60 7.92 6.68 -12.66
CA CYS A 60 8.39 7.68 -11.68
C CYS A 60 9.69 8.36 -12.10
N HIS A 61 10.61 7.65 -12.76
CA HIS A 61 11.85 8.23 -13.27
C HIS A 61 11.70 8.92 -14.63
N LYS A 62 10.48 8.92 -15.22
CA LYS A 62 10.20 9.43 -16.56
C LYS A 62 11.11 8.80 -17.63
N SER A 63 11.52 7.55 -17.44
CA SER A 63 12.34 6.84 -18.41
C SER A 63 11.46 6.21 -19.50
N GLY A 64 12.09 5.93 -20.65
CA GLY A 64 11.41 5.21 -21.73
C GLY A 64 11.01 3.81 -21.28
N LEU A 65 9.82 3.37 -21.66
CA LEU A 65 9.37 2.00 -21.40
C LEU A 65 10.25 1.00 -22.20
N PRO A 66 10.53 -0.19 -21.64
CA PRO A 66 11.31 -1.22 -22.33
C PRO A 66 10.75 -1.58 -23.71
N CYS A 67 11.67 -1.71 -24.67
CA CYS A 67 11.35 -1.92 -26.07
C CYS A 67 12.52 -2.68 -26.70
N GLU A 68 12.36 -4.01 -26.85
CA GLU A 68 13.39 -4.87 -27.43
C GLU A 68 13.30 -4.93 -28.97
N SER A 69 12.08 -4.86 -29.51
CA SER A 69 11.81 -4.78 -30.95
C SER A 69 10.47 -4.09 -31.19
N PRO A 70 10.18 -3.51 -32.38
CA PRO A 70 8.92 -2.80 -32.64
C PRO A 70 7.63 -3.61 -32.34
N LEU A 71 7.73 -4.94 -32.37
CA LEU A 71 6.65 -5.88 -32.05
C LEU A 71 6.58 -6.24 -30.55
N ASN A 72 7.68 -6.06 -29.81
CA ASN A 72 7.84 -6.40 -28.39
C ASN A 72 8.23 -5.16 -27.56
N CYS A 73 7.39 -4.12 -27.60
CA CYS A 73 7.56 -2.92 -26.77
C CYS A 73 6.40 -2.77 -25.79
N ILE A 74 6.75 -2.42 -24.55
CA ILE A 74 5.76 -2.09 -23.53
C ILE A 74 5.16 -0.73 -23.87
N LYS A 75 3.84 -0.69 -24.07
CA LYS A 75 3.11 0.54 -24.39
C LYS A 75 2.45 1.10 -23.15
N ARG A 76 2.00 2.36 -23.24
CA ARG A 76 1.24 3.01 -22.16
C ARG A 76 -0.02 2.22 -21.79
N GLN A 77 -0.64 1.52 -22.75
CA GLN A 77 -1.81 0.69 -22.50
C GLN A 77 -1.50 -0.49 -21.58
N ASN A 78 -0.30 -1.09 -21.69
CA ASN A 78 0.14 -2.14 -20.76
C ASN A 78 0.19 -1.61 -19.33
N VAL A 79 0.82 -0.43 -19.16
CA VAL A 79 0.89 0.26 -17.86
C VAL A 79 -0.51 0.50 -17.31
N VAL A 80 -1.37 1.18 -18.06
CA VAL A 80 -2.74 1.49 -17.60
C VAL A 80 -3.52 0.22 -17.23
N GLY A 81 -3.41 -0.85 -18.02
CA GLY A 81 -4.10 -2.12 -17.75
C GLY A 81 -3.65 -2.81 -16.46
N ILE A 82 -2.33 -2.91 -16.24
CA ILE A 82 -1.77 -3.51 -15.01
C ILE A 82 -2.11 -2.68 -13.78
N PHE A 83 -1.97 -1.35 -13.86
CA PHE A 83 -2.32 -0.45 -12.75
C PHE A 83 -3.81 -0.52 -12.41
N ALA A 84 -4.69 -0.46 -13.42
CA ALA A 84 -6.13 -0.55 -13.22
C ALA A 84 -6.55 -1.86 -12.55
N TYR A 85 -5.98 -2.99 -12.98
CA TYR A 85 -6.27 -4.28 -12.36
C TYR A 85 -5.78 -4.35 -10.91
N THR A 86 -4.53 -3.96 -10.65
CA THR A 86 -4.00 -4.02 -9.28
C THR A 86 -4.77 -3.09 -8.34
N ASP A 87 -5.15 -1.88 -8.79
CA ASP A 87 -5.99 -0.97 -8.02
C ASP A 87 -7.37 -1.58 -7.74
N TRP A 88 -7.97 -2.26 -8.71
CA TRP A 88 -9.22 -3.01 -8.52
C TRP A 88 -9.07 -4.15 -7.49
N VAL A 89 -8.00 -4.95 -7.57
CA VAL A 89 -7.71 -6.02 -6.59
C VAL A 89 -7.59 -5.43 -5.19
N ASN A 90 -6.88 -4.31 -5.04
CA ASN A 90 -6.72 -3.64 -3.74
C ASN A 90 -8.07 -3.13 -3.19
N TYR A 91 -8.92 -2.58 -4.07
CA TYR A 91 -10.28 -2.22 -3.68
C TYR A 91 -11.10 -3.43 -3.20
N GLN A 92 -10.98 -4.59 -3.86
CA GLN A 92 -11.63 -5.83 -3.41
C GLN A 92 -11.06 -6.31 -2.06
N LYS A 93 -9.73 -6.27 -1.87
CA LYS A 93 -9.06 -6.60 -0.60
C LYS A 93 -9.61 -5.74 0.53
N TRP A 94 -9.74 -4.43 0.32
CA TRP A 94 -10.23 -3.49 1.33
C TRP A 94 -11.61 -3.86 1.88
N ARG A 95 -12.51 -4.42 1.06
CA ARG A 95 -13.84 -4.87 1.48
C ARG A 95 -13.85 -6.23 2.17
N ASN A 96 -12.76 -7.00 2.09
CA ASN A 96 -12.69 -8.36 2.60
C ASN A 96 -12.46 -8.40 4.13
N THR A 97 -13.36 -9.05 4.86
CA THR A 97 -13.29 -9.18 6.32
C THR A 97 -12.01 -9.88 6.81
N TYR A 98 -11.55 -10.90 6.09
CA TYR A 98 -10.29 -11.59 6.43
C TYR A 98 -9.08 -10.69 6.22
N TRP A 99 -9.11 -9.83 5.21
CA TRP A 99 -8.07 -8.84 4.98
C TRP A 99 -8.02 -7.80 6.11
N LYS A 100 -9.17 -7.26 6.52
CA LYS A 100 -9.25 -6.34 7.67
C LYS A 100 -8.69 -6.95 8.95
N ARG A 101 -9.07 -8.19 9.28
CA ARG A 101 -8.55 -8.93 10.43
C ARG A 101 -7.04 -9.18 10.32
N TYR A 102 -6.56 -9.56 9.14
CA TYR A 102 -5.14 -9.76 8.88
C TYR A 102 -4.33 -8.47 9.11
N CYS A 103 -4.80 -7.36 8.54
CA CYS A 103 -4.15 -6.05 8.64
C CYS A 103 -4.13 -5.53 10.08
N LEU A 104 -5.21 -5.72 10.84
CA LEU A 104 -5.27 -5.36 12.25
C LEU A 104 -4.20 -6.11 13.06
N LEU A 105 -4.08 -7.42 12.86
CA LEU A 105 -3.08 -8.24 13.56
C LEU A 105 -1.65 -7.86 13.18
N LYS A 106 -1.39 -7.57 11.90
CA LYS A 106 -0.06 -7.17 11.42
C LYS A 106 0.34 -5.77 11.85
N SER A 107 -0.60 -4.84 11.90
CA SER A 107 -0.35 -3.44 12.25
C SER A 107 -0.39 -3.17 13.75
N TYR A 108 -0.89 -4.11 14.56
CA TYR A 108 -1.12 -3.92 15.99
C TYR A 108 0.09 -3.34 16.73
N GLY A 109 1.28 -3.91 16.53
CA GLY A 109 2.50 -3.43 17.19
C GLY A 109 2.84 -1.99 16.81
N LEU A 110 2.75 -1.66 15.52
CA LEU A 110 3.00 -0.30 15.03
C LEU A 110 1.96 0.69 15.56
N ILE A 111 0.67 0.34 15.50
CA ILE A 111 -0.42 1.18 16.03
C ILE A 111 -0.22 1.44 17.53
N ARG A 112 0.09 0.39 18.32
CA ARG A 112 0.36 0.53 19.74
C ARG A 112 1.52 1.49 19.99
N HIS A 113 2.60 1.37 19.22
CA HIS A 113 3.76 2.24 19.37
C HIS A 113 3.45 3.69 18.96
N ILE A 114 2.71 3.92 17.86
CA ILE A 114 2.25 5.25 17.46
C ILE A 114 1.43 5.90 18.58
N VAL A 115 0.45 5.18 19.13
CA VAL A 115 -0.40 5.69 20.22
C VAL A 115 0.45 6.01 21.46
N GLN A 116 1.41 5.15 21.80
CA GLN A 116 2.35 5.43 22.91
C GLN A 116 3.14 6.72 22.67
N GLN A 117 3.68 6.92 21.46
CA GLN A 117 4.41 8.15 21.13
C GLN A 117 3.52 9.38 21.17
N MET A 118 2.26 9.29 20.69
CA MET A 118 1.29 10.37 20.80
C MET A 118 1.01 10.74 22.27
N LEU A 119 0.89 9.74 23.16
CA LEU A 119 0.72 9.99 24.60
C LEU A 119 1.96 10.63 25.24
N HIS A 120 3.17 10.25 24.81
CA HIS A 120 4.41 10.90 25.25
C HIS A 120 4.51 12.36 24.77
N MET A 121 4.07 12.65 23.54
CA MET A 121 4.00 14.01 23.01
C MET A 121 3.08 14.90 23.86
N VAL A 122 1.92 14.36 24.24
CA VAL A 122 0.94 15.05 25.09
C VAL A 122 1.46 15.31 26.50
N SER A 123 2.26 14.41 27.08
CA SER A 123 2.81 14.60 28.43
C SER A 123 3.97 15.59 28.50
N ASN A 124 4.28 16.28 27.40
CA ASN A 124 5.35 17.28 27.26
C ASN A 124 6.76 16.73 27.58
N ASN A 125 6.92 15.40 27.58
CA ASN A 125 8.16 14.69 27.84
C ASN A 125 8.55 13.75 26.68
N GLY A 126 7.91 13.93 25.52
CA GLY A 126 8.06 13.11 24.33
C GLY A 126 8.75 13.85 23.18
N PRO A 127 9.13 13.13 22.12
CA PRO A 127 9.73 13.73 20.93
C PRO A 127 8.72 14.57 20.14
N TYR A 128 9.15 15.70 19.58
CA TYR A 128 8.30 16.53 18.69
C TYR A 128 8.00 15.88 17.33
N LEU A 129 8.86 14.95 16.89
CA LEU A 129 8.72 14.27 15.62
C LEU A 129 9.15 12.80 15.78
N VAL A 130 8.33 11.89 15.26
CA VAL A 130 8.67 10.48 15.14
C VAL A 130 8.53 10.07 13.68
N LEU A 131 9.61 9.55 13.10
CA LEU A 131 9.64 9.09 11.72
C LEU A 131 9.69 7.57 11.67
N TYR A 132 8.72 6.97 10.98
CA TYR A 132 8.73 5.55 10.67
C TYR A 132 9.03 5.38 9.18
N SER A 133 10.06 4.58 8.87
CA SER A 133 10.29 4.09 7.51
C SER A 133 9.69 2.69 7.40
N GLY A 134 8.89 2.47 6.36
CA GLY A 134 8.18 1.21 6.14
C GLY A 134 7.97 0.94 4.66
N HIS A 135 7.37 -0.21 4.36
CA HIS A 135 7.05 -0.62 3.00
C HIS A 135 5.61 -0.24 2.61
N ASP A 136 5.32 -0.33 1.33
CA ASP A 136 3.96 -0.24 0.76
C ASP A 136 2.96 -1.12 1.50
N HIS A 137 3.33 -2.37 1.81
CA HIS A 137 2.51 -3.29 2.60
C HIS A 137 2.30 -2.81 4.03
N THR A 138 3.26 -2.11 4.64
CA THR A 138 3.11 -1.52 5.98
C THR A 138 2.03 -0.45 5.95
N LEU A 139 2.07 0.45 4.96
CA LEU A 139 1.07 1.50 4.79
C LEU A 139 -0.31 0.94 4.44
N GLU A 140 -0.37 -0.04 3.54
CA GLU A 140 -1.63 -0.71 3.16
C GLU A 140 -2.31 -1.36 4.38
N GLN A 141 -1.53 -2.09 5.18
CA GLN A 141 -2.02 -2.76 6.39
C GLN A 141 -2.44 -1.75 7.45
N LEU A 142 -1.64 -0.71 7.67
CA LEU A 142 -1.94 0.35 8.64
C LEU A 142 -3.24 1.09 8.25
N ALA A 143 -3.34 1.55 7.00
CA ALA A 143 -4.53 2.25 6.50
C ALA A 143 -5.78 1.37 6.59
N THR A 144 -5.68 0.09 6.24
CA THR A 144 -6.79 -0.86 6.36
C THR A 144 -7.18 -1.08 7.83
N ALA A 145 -6.21 -1.22 8.73
CA ALA A 145 -6.44 -1.44 10.15
C ALA A 145 -7.11 -0.24 10.84
N LEU A 146 -6.76 0.99 10.41
CA LEU A 146 -7.38 2.24 10.87
C LEU A 146 -8.75 2.50 10.23
N GLY A 147 -9.18 1.66 9.28
CA GLY A 147 -10.47 1.82 8.60
C GLY A 147 -10.53 3.00 7.63
N LEU A 148 -9.38 3.46 7.13
CA LEU A 148 -9.32 4.53 6.14
C LEU A 148 -9.94 4.08 4.80
N HIS A 149 -10.38 5.04 3.99
CA HIS A 149 -10.83 4.73 2.64
C HIS A 149 -9.68 4.16 1.80
N ASN A 150 -10.01 3.28 0.85
CA ASN A 150 -9.03 2.75 -0.08
C ASN A 150 -8.43 3.89 -0.92
N ASP A 151 -7.15 4.19 -0.69
CA ASP A 151 -6.38 5.17 -1.43
C ASP A 151 -5.38 4.44 -2.37
N PRO A 152 -5.61 4.43 -3.70
CA PRO A 152 -4.70 3.79 -4.65
C PRO A 152 -3.29 4.39 -4.65
N PHE A 153 -3.12 5.62 -4.13
CA PHE A 153 -1.84 6.29 -4.06
C PHE A 153 -0.96 5.78 -2.91
N LEU A 154 -1.49 5.01 -1.95
CA LEU A 154 -0.70 4.42 -0.86
C LEU A 154 0.32 3.37 -1.33
N LEU A 155 0.15 2.86 -2.54
CA LEU A 155 1.03 1.88 -3.18
C LEU A 155 1.96 2.52 -4.22
N ARG A 156 2.31 3.78 -4.02
CA ARG A 156 3.26 4.53 -4.86
C ARG A 156 4.44 4.98 -4.02
N TYR A 157 5.53 5.33 -4.69
CA TYR A 157 6.69 5.88 -4.00
C TYR A 157 6.34 7.14 -3.21
N ALA A 158 7.02 7.30 -2.07
CA ALA A 158 6.84 8.40 -1.13
C ALA A 158 5.41 8.55 -0.56
N ALA A 159 4.59 7.48 -0.62
CA ALA A 159 3.34 7.43 0.10
C ALA A 159 3.57 7.62 1.61
N ARG A 160 2.67 8.35 2.27
CA ARG A 160 2.83 8.70 3.69
C ARG A 160 1.50 8.80 4.42
N ILE A 161 1.51 8.36 5.68
CA ILE A 161 0.45 8.57 6.66
C ILE A 161 1.05 9.39 7.80
N ILE A 162 0.45 10.53 8.12
CA ILE A 162 0.96 11.48 9.12
C ILE A 162 -0.08 11.60 10.23
N PHE A 163 0.36 11.38 11.46
CA PHE A 163 -0.40 11.67 12.67
C PHE A 163 0.11 12.99 13.24
N GLU A 164 -0.77 13.97 13.36
CA GLU A 164 -0.48 15.26 13.97
C GLU A 164 -1.25 15.36 15.28
N VAL A 165 -0.59 15.82 16.34
CA VAL A 165 -1.18 16.00 17.66
C VAL A 165 -1.20 17.48 17.98
N TYR A 166 -2.33 17.96 18.47
CA TYR A 166 -2.58 19.36 18.80
C TYR A 166 -3.03 19.46 20.25
N GLN A 167 -2.61 20.53 20.92
CA GLN A 167 -3.07 20.90 22.25
C GLN A 167 -3.59 22.33 22.21
N ASP A 168 -4.81 22.55 22.67
CA ASP A 168 -5.34 23.89 22.88
C ASP A 168 -4.73 24.48 24.16
N ASN A 169 -3.96 25.55 23.99
CA ASN A 169 -3.32 26.28 25.08
C ASN A 169 -4.33 26.87 26.09
N ARG A 170 -5.60 27.02 25.70
CA ARG A 170 -6.67 27.52 26.58
C ARG A 170 -7.13 26.48 27.60
N GLU A 171 -6.93 25.20 27.31
CA GLU A 171 -7.35 24.07 28.15
C GLU A 171 -6.16 23.24 28.65
N SER A 172 -5.00 23.88 28.85
CA SER A 172 -3.67 23.26 29.08
C SER A 172 -3.61 22.17 30.17
N ASN A 173 -4.58 22.09 31.08
CA ASN A 173 -4.59 21.13 32.20
C ASN A 173 -5.64 20.02 32.07
N ASN A 174 -6.42 19.97 30.99
CA ASN A 174 -7.46 18.96 30.78
C ASN A 174 -7.21 18.16 29.50
N ALA A 175 -7.48 16.85 29.56
CA ALA A 175 -7.46 15.97 28.38
C ALA A 175 -8.44 16.39 27.27
N LYS A 176 -9.36 17.33 27.56
CA LYS A 176 -10.35 17.87 26.63
C LYS A 176 -9.75 18.78 25.55
N GLY A 177 -8.57 19.35 25.79
CA GLY A 177 -7.88 20.22 24.83
C GLY A 177 -6.97 19.50 23.84
N ILE A 178 -6.96 18.16 23.81
CA ILE A 178 -6.06 17.39 22.94
C ILE A 178 -6.82 16.87 21.72
N TYR A 179 -6.29 17.15 20.54
CA TYR A 179 -6.83 16.70 19.27
C TYR A 179 -5.74 15.99 18.47
N PHE A 180 -6.15 15.11 17.56
CA PHE A 180 -5.23 14.58 16.56
C PHE A 180 -5.86 14.68 15.17
N ARG A 181 -5.00 14.85 14.17
CA ARG A 181 -5.36 14.84 12.76
C ARG A 181 -4.57 13.76 12.05
N LEU A 182 -5.23 13.04 11.16
CA LEU A 182 -4.63 11.99 10.34
C LEU A 182 -4.63 12.44 8.88
N LEU A 183 -3.45 12.50 8.28
CA LEU A 183 -3.28 12.84 6.87
C LEU A 183 -2.85 11.60 6.08
N SER A 184 -3.55 11.28 5.00
CA SER A 184 -3.12 10.29 3.99
C SER A 184 -2.65 11.02 2.75
N ASN A 185 -1.35 10.90 2.41
CA ASN A 185 -0.74 11.58 1.27
C ASN A 185 -1.02 13.10 1.25
N GLY A 186 -1.08 13.73 2.42
CA GLY A 186 -1.37 15.16 2.58
C GLY A 186 -2.85 15.55 2.59
N LYS A 187 -3.77 14.60 2.38
CA LYS A 187 -5.21 14.82 2.52
C LYS A 187 -5.68 14.46 3.93
N ASP A 188 -6.43 15.34 4.57
CA ASP A 188 -7.08 15.05 5.85
C ASP A 188 -8.12 13.94 5.70
N VAL A 189 -7.98 12.90 6.53
CA VAL A 189 -8.88 11.74 6.57
C VAL A 189 -9.51 11.55 7.96
N THR A 190 -9.27 12.49 8.88
CA THR A 190 -9.95 12.57 10.16
C THR A 190 -11.44 12.88 9.90
N LYS A 191 -12.34 12.16 10.56
CA LYS A 191 -13.79 12.39 10.49
C LYS A 191 -14.29 13.01 11.77
#